data_AF-A0A4R6VKK7-F1
#
_entry.id   AF-A0A4R6VKK7-F1
#
_cell.length_a   1.000
_cell.length_b   1.000
_cell.length_c   1.000
_cell.angle_alpha   90.00
_cell.angle_beta   90.00
_cell.angle_gamma   90.00
#
_symmetry.space_group_name_H-M   'P 1'
#
loop_
_entity.id
_entity.type
_entity.pdbx_description
1 polymer ?
#
loop_
_entity_poly.entity_id
_entity_poly.type
_entity_poly.pdbx_seq_one_letter_code
_entity_poly.pdbx_strand_id
1 'polypeptide(L)' 'MIKKPDFEAFAKDVMEAWPEGDLEGFELQEKAIKHGLIYEVDGGYDPKKHEDLYGCSEPGDTWYQINFKRP' A
#
# COMPACT_ATOMS: atom_id res chain seq x y z
N MET A 1 -15.15 2.00 -2.32
CA MET A 1 -15.36 1.92 -0.86
C MET A 1 -14.08 1.40 -0.24
N ILE A 2 -13.62 2.01 0.84
CA ILE A 2 -12.38 1.60 1.52
C ILE A 2 -12.66 0.32 2.32
N LYS A 3 -11.95 -0.77 2.01
CA LYS A 3 -12.12 -2.10 2.63
C LYS A 3 -11.49 -2.11 4.01
N LYS A 4 -12.13 -2.68 5.04
CA LYS A 4 -11.52 -2.84 6.36
C LYS A 4 -10.22 -3.67 6.24
N PRO A 5 -9.10 -3.25 6.87
CA PRO A 5 -7.85 -4.02 6.82
C PRO A 5 -8.02 -5.43 7.38
N ASP A 6 -7.51 -6.42 6.64
CA ASP A 6 -7.44 -7.83 7.05
C ASP A 6 -5.98 -8.28 7.10
N PHE A 7 -5.37 -8.16 8.28
CA PHE A 7 -3.95 -8.46 8.48
C PHE A 7 -3.64 -9.96 8.41
N GLU A 8 -4.57 -10.81 8.84
CA GLU A 8 -4.37 -12.26 8.82
C GLU A 8 -4.41 -12.78 7.38
N ALA A 9 -5.42 -12.36 6.60
CA ALA A 9 -5.50 -12.72 5.20
C ALA A 9 -4.33 -12.16 4.38
N PHE A 10 -3.88 -10.93 4.67
CA PHE A 10 -2.68 -10.35 4.07
C PHE A 10 -1.43 -11.17 4.38
N ALA A 11 -1.18 -11.47 5.66
CA ALA A 11 -0.01 -12.24 6.07
C ALA A 11 0.01 -13.61 5.42
N LYS A 12 -1.14 -14.30 5.36
CA LYS A 12 -1.26 -15.60 4.69
C LYS A 12 -0.91 -15.50 3.20
N ASP A 13 -1.45 -14.50 2.49
CA ASP A 13 -1.21 -14.30 1.05
C ASP A 13 0.26 -13.93 0.74
N VAL A 14 0.92 -13.20 1.64
CA VAL A 14 2.35 -12.92 1.55
C VAL A 14 3.16 -14.20 1.74
N MET A 15 2.88 -14.98 2.79
CA MET A 15 3.61 -16.22 3.08
C MET A 15 3.41 -17.29 1.99
N GLU A 16 2.22 -17.35 1.39
CA GLU A 16 1.92 -18.26 0.27
C GLU A 16 2.64 -17.87 -1.03
N ALA A 17 2.86 -16.57 -1.25
CA ALA A 17 3.60 -16.06 -2.41
C ALA A 17 5.12 -16.06 -2.20
N TRP A 18 5.57 -16.24 -0.96
CA TRP A 18 6.98 -16.26 -0.59
C TRP A 18 7.45 -17.61 0.01
N PRO A 19 7.18 -18.77 -0.64
CA PRO A 19 7.68 -20.04 -0.12
C PRO A 19 9.17 -20.25 -0.44
N GLU A 20 9.64 -19.76 -1.59
CA GLU A 20 11.04 -19.84 -2.05
C GLU A 20 11.32 -18.61 -2.94
N GLY A 21 12.36 -17.82 -2.64
CA GLY A 21 12.71 -16.60 -3.41
C GLY A 21 12.52 -15.32 -2.61
N ASP A 22 12.22 -14.20 -3.26
CA ASP A 22 11.84 -12.91 -2.68
C ASP A 22 10.47 -12.48 -3.24
N LEU A 23 9.73 -11.66 -2.50
CA LEU A 23 8.50 -11.03 -2.98
C LEU A 23 8.81 -9.63 -3.51
N GLU A 24 8.44 -9.34 -4.75
CA GLU A 24 8.71 -8.05 -5.35
C GLU A 24 7.86 -6.94 -4.70
N GLY A 25 8.39 -5.70 -4.71
CA GLY A 25 7.74 -4.57 -4.05
C GLY A 25 6.33 -4.28 -4.59
N PHE A 26 6.12 -4.43 -5.90
CA PHE A 26 4.82 -4.21 -6.53
C PHE A 26 3.80 -5.30 -6.14
N GLU A 27 4.24 -6.56 -6.00
CA GLU A 27 3.36 -7.67 -5.59
C GLU A 27 2.91 -7.50 -4.14
N LEU A 28 3.83 -7.09 -3.26
CA LEU A 28 3.51 -6.77 -1.87
C LEU A 28 2.48 -5.64 -1.79
N GLN A 29 2.63 -4.61 -2.63
CA GLN A 29 1.72 -3.48 -2.71
C GLN A 29 0.33 -3.90 -3.20
N GLU A 30 0.23 -4.69 -4.26
CA GLU A 30 -1.05 -5.23 -4.76
C GLU A 30 -1.77 -6.07 -3.71
N LYS A 31 -1.03 -6.92 -2.99
CA LYS A 31 -1.58 -7.71 -1.87
C LYS A 31 -2.08 -6.79 -0.75
N ALA A 32 -1.36 -5.73 -0.43
CA ALA A 32 -1.77 -4.76 0.59
C ALA A 32 -3.08 -4.03 0.21
N ILE A 33 -3.26 -3.68 -1.07
CA ILE A 33 -4.51 -3.11 -1.60
C ILE A 33 -5.65 -4.14 -1.51
N LYS A 34 -5.41 -5.37 -2.00
CA LYS A 34 -6.37 -6.48 -2.00
C LYS A 34 -6.95 -6.74 -0.61
N HIS A 35 -6.12 -6.64 0.43
CA HIS A 35 -6.52 -6.88 1.81
C HIS A 35 -6.88 -5.60 2.59
N GLY A 36 -6.93 -4.46 1.92
CA GLY A 36 -7.42 -3.19 2.48
C GLY A 36 -6.46 -2.52 3.46
N LEU A 37 -5.17 -2.88 3.46
CA LEU A 37 -4.15 -2.27 4.31
C LEU A 37 -3.76 -0.87 3.81
N ILE A 38 -3.68 -0.71 2.49
CA ILE A 38 -3.48 0.58 1.82
C ILE A 38 -4.57 0.80 0.76
N TYR A 39 -4.74 2.04 0.35
CA TYR A 39 -5.54 2.40 -0.83
C TYR A 39 -4.82 3.45 -1.66
N GLU A 40 -5.06 3.43 -2.96
CA GLU A 40 -4.62 4.49 -3.86
C GLU A 40 -5.46 5.75 -3.63
N VAL A 41 -4.80 6.90 -3.53
CA VAL A 41 -5.44 8.21 -3.37
C VAL A 41 -5.81 8.75 -4.73
N ASP A 42 -7.10 9.04 -4.90
CA ASP A 42 -7.60 9.66 -6.14
C ASP A 42 -6.93 11.00 -6.41
N GLY A 43 -6.46 11.19 -7.64
CA GLY A 43 -5.65 12.35 -8.03
C GLY A 43 -4.18 12.32 -7.61
N GLY A 44 -3.71 11.24 -6.96
CA GLY A 44 -2.29 11.02 -6.70
C GLY A 44 -1.67 11.93 -5.63
N TYR A 45 -0.36 12.16 -5.75
CA TYR A 45 0.43 12.94 -4.83
C TYR A 45 0.03 14.43 -4.90
N ASP A 46 -0.25 15.03 -3.74
CA ASP A 46 -0.54 16.46 -3.60
C ASP A 46 0.43 17.02 -2.54
N PRO A 47 1.42 17.87 -2.90
CA PRO A 47 2.41 18.38 -1.97
C PRO A 47 1.81 19.29 -0.88
N LYS A 48 0.54 19.69 -0.99
CA LYS A 48 -0.18 20.43 0.07
C LYS A 48 -0.83 19.51 1.11
N LYS A 49 -1.01 18.23 0.78
CA LYS A 49 -1.71 17.24 1.62
C LYS A 49 -0.83 16.08 2.04
N HIS A 50 0.21 15.79 1.28
CA HIS A 50 1.06 14.62 1.43
C HIS A 50 2.50 15.06 1.71
N GLU A 51 3.13 14.35 2.65
CA GLU A 51 4.54 14.51 2.95
C GLU A 51 5.32 13.43 2.22
N ASP A 52 6.11 13.82 1.22
CA ASP A 52 7.06 12.92 0.56
C ASP A 52 8.43 13.03 1.23
N LEU A 53 8.70 12.10 2.14
CA LEU A 53 9.95 12.03 2.89
C LEU A 53 11.17 11.73 2.03
N TYR A 54 10.98 11.17 0.83
CA TYR A 54 12.07 10.78 -0.08
C TYR A 54 12.27 11.78 -1.22
N GLY A 55 11.32 12.72 -1.41
CA GLY A 55 11.40 13.82 -2.36
C GLY A 55 11.48 13.37 -3.82
N CYS A 56 10.83 12.26 -4.15
CA CYS A 56 10.86 11.63 -5.47
C CYS A 56 9.53 11.75 -6.22
N SER A 57 8.51 12.39 -5.64
CA SER A 57 7.16 12.46 -6.18
C SER A 57 6.87 13.83 -6.82
N GLU A 58 6.26 13.80 -8.00
CA GLU A 58 5.70 14.96 -8.68
C GLU A 58 4.17 15.04 -8.46
N PRO A 59 3.55 16.24 -8.48
CA PRO A 59 2.12 16.38 -8.31
C PRO A 59 1.33 15.54 -9.32
N GLY A 60 0.44 14.67 -8.81
CA GLY A 60 -0.33 13.72 -9.62
C GLY A 60 0.26 12.33 -9.73
N ASP A 61 1.47 12.09 -9.24
CA ASP A 61 2.06 10.75 -9.19
C ASP A 61 1.19 9.78 -8.37
N THR A 62 1.24 8.50 -8.71
CA THR A 62 0.48 7.48 -7.99
C THR A 62 0.83 7.52 -6.50
N TRP A 63 -0.18 7.65 -5.64
CA TRP A 63 0.02 7.82 -4.20
C TRP A 63 -0.85 6.87 -3.40
N TYR A 64 -0.32 6.37 -2.29
CA TYR A 64 -1.00 5.38 -1.45
C TYR A 64 -1.03 5.83 0.01
N GLN A 65 -2.13 5.54 0.69
CA GLN A 65 -2.29 5.82 2.12
C GLN A 65 -2.66 4.55 2.88
N ILE A 66 -2.19 4.46 4.12
CA ILE A 66 -2.58 3.38 5.04
C ILE A 66 -4.03 3.55 5.48
N ASN A 67 -4.70 2.43 5.68
CA ASN A 67 -6.09 2.37 6.11
C ASN A 67 -6.26 1.81 7.52
N PHE A 68 -5.19 1.84 8.31
CA PHE A 68 -5.18 1.40 9.69
C PHE A 68 -4.43 2.42 10.53
N LYS A 69 -4.74 2.43 11.83
CA LYS A 69 -3.95 3.22 12.78
C LYS A 69 -2.64 2.47 13.04
N ARG A 70 -1.51 3.16 12.89
CA ARG A 70 -0.23 2.66 13.38
C ARG A 70 -0.31 2.59 14.92
N PRO A 71 0.22 1.52 15.54
CA PRO A 71 0.34 1.43 16.99
C PRO A 71 1.20 2.57 17.57
#